data_AF-A0A6A7BAU1-F1
#
_entry.id   AF-A0A6A7BAU1-F1
#
_cell.length_a   1.000
_cell.length_b   1.000
_cell.length_c   1.000
_cell.angle_alpha   90.00
_cell.angle_beta   90.00
_cell.angle_gamma   90.00
#
_symmetry.space_group_name_H-M   'P 1'
#
loop_
_entity.id
_entity.type
_entity.pdbx_description
1 polymer ?
#
loop_
_entity_poly.entity_id
_entity_poly.type
_entity_poly.pdbx_seq_one_letter_code
_entity_poly.pdbx_strand_id
1 'polypeptide(L)'
;MHTPLLTLTILFAPLLAASPAPLSKRAISCVKPGATATASWTNAAGQSCRWSGVVGSNFGSNSANGGEYSCNGRCGAGCTGTALGNAYTLDCFSHDVCSWFNNASGGASDPNCGAAFSAAVDDTIGGAAAGCGQTNPVNAVVRPSTRPICS
;
A
#
# COMPACT_ATOMS: atom_id res chain seq x y z
N MET A 1 -38.96 41.07 55.21
CA MET A 1 -38.39 41.38 53.88
C MET A 1 -37.51 40.19 53.51
N HIS A 2 -37.93 39.35 52.57
CA HIS A 2 -37.23 38.11 52.21
C HIS A 2 -36.66 38.24 50.79
N THR A 3 -35.34 38.17 50.68
CA THR A 3 -34.56 38.14 49.44
C THR A 3 -34.65 36.75 48.79
N PRO A 4 -34.98 36.63 47.48
CA PRO A 4 -34.87 35.35 46.79
C PRO A 4 -33.45 35.14 46.26
N LEU A 5 -32.90 33.96 46.56
CA LEU A 5 -31.60 33.47 46.11
C LEU A 5 -31.72 32.99 44.65
N LEU A 6 -30.97 33.61 43.73
CA LEU A 6 -30.93 33.25 42.31
C LEU A 6 -29.92 32.11 42.10
N THR A 7 -30.38 30.90 41.78
CA THR A 7 -29.51 29.76 41.44
C THR A 7 -29.18 29.76 39.95
N LEU A 8 -27.90 29.93 39.63
CA LEU A 8 -27.34 29.89 38.27
C LEU A 8 -27.08 28.43 37.88
N THR A 9 -27.89 27.88 36.97
CA THR A 9 -27.69 26.55 36.37
C THR A 9 -26.67 26.62 35.24
N ILE A 10 -25.48 26.07 35.46
CA ILE A 10 -24.45 25.92 34.43
C ILE A 10 -24.81 24.70 33.58
N LEU A 11 -25.23 24.94 32.33
CA LEU A 11 -25.44 23.92 31.31
C LEU A 11 -24.07 23.37 30.85
N PHE A 12 -23.73 22.17 31.31
CA PHE A 12 -22.60 21.40 30.81
C PHE A 12 -22.98 20.78 29.46
N ALA A 13 -22.52 21.36 28.36
CA ALA A 13 -22.60 20.74 27.04
C ALA A 13 -21.50 19.66 26.93
N PRO A 14 -21.83 18.40 26.63
CA PRO A 14 -20.82 17.38 26.41
C PRO A 14 -20.14 17.66 25.06
N LEU A 15 -18.84 17.97 25.10
CA LEU A 15 -17.97 17.89 23.93
C LEU A 15 -17.95 16.43 23.48
N LEU A 16 -18.61 16.12 22.36
CA LEU A 16 -18.42 14.88 21.63
C LEU A 16 -16.97 14.84 21.16
N ALA A 17 -16.11 14.16 21.92
CA ALA A 17 -14.80 13.78 21.47
C ALA A 17 -14.98 12.92 20.21
N ALA A 18 -14.65 13.47 19.05
CA ALA A 18 -14.52 12.70 17.83
C ALA A 18 -13.42 11.66 18.10
N SER A 19 -13.81 10.40 18.27
CA SER A 19 -12.86 9.30 18.35
C SER A 19 -11.98 9.34 17.10
N PRO A 20 -10.64 9.34 17.20
CA PRO A 20 -9.82 9.06 16.05
C PRO A 20 -10.24 7.67 15.57
N ALA A 21 -10.70 7.58 14.32
CA ALA A 21 -10.89 6.28 13.69
C ALA A 21 -9.60 5.49 13.94
N PRO A 22 -9.65 4.27 14.48
CA PRO A 22 -8.45 3.47 14.58
C PRO A 22 -7.90 3.40 13.16
N LEU A 23 -6.64 3.83 12.99
CA LEU A 23 -5.85 3.51 11.81
C LEU A 23 -5.95 1.99 11.71
N SER A 24 -6.89 1.51 10.92
CA SER A 24 -7.17 0.09 10.78
C SER A 24 -5.97 -0.42 10.02
N LYS A 25 -4.94 -0.81 10.77
CA LYS A 25 -3.73 -1.44 10.28
C LYS A 25 -4.22 -2.53 9.35
N ARG A 26 -4.06 -2.35 8.04
CA ARG A 26 -4.49 -3.37 7.10
C ARG A 26 -3.67 -4.61 7.47
N ALA A 27 -4.30 -5.77 7.41
CA ALA A 27 -3.65 -6.99 7.83
C ALA A 27 -2.46 -7.24 6.87
N ILE A 28 -1.25 -7.08 7.40
CA ILE A 28 -0.01 -7.39 6.68
C ILE A 28 -0.09 -8.83 6.19
N SER A 29 -0.06 -8.99 4.88
CA SER A 29 -0.20 -10.28 4.22
C SER A 29 1.12 -10.64 3.54
N CYS A 30 1.92 -11.48 4.20
CA CYS A 30 3.20 -11.90 3.65
C CYS A 30 3.01 -12.74 2.37
N VAL A 31 3.84 -12.48 1.36
CA VAL A 31 3.94 -13.31 0.15
C VAL A 31 5.39 -13.75 -0.06
N LYS A 32 5.62 -14.81 -0.82
CA LYS A 32 6.96 -15.38 -1.02
C LYS A 32 7.42 -15.22 -2.47
N PRO A 33 8.67 -14.80 -2.72
CA PRO A 33 9.26 -14.86 -4.05
C PRO A 33 9.07 -16.23 -4.72
N GLY A 34 8.73 -16.22 -6.01
CA GLY A 34 8.42 -17.41 -6.79
C GLY A 34 6.97 -17.90 -6.70
N ALA A 35 6.20 -17.46 -5.71
CA ALA A 35 4.77 -17.77 -5.64
C ALA A 35 3.97 -16.89 -6.62
N THR A 36 2.85 -17.40 -7.12
CA THR A 36 1.85 -16.59 -7.82
C THR A 36 1.00 -15.83 -6.81
N ALA A 37 0.84 -14.53 -7.03
CA ALA A 37 -0.07 -13.67 -6.26
C ALA A 37 -0.93 -12.84 -7.21
N THR A 38 -2.04 -12.31 -6.69
CA THR A 38 -2.95 -11.43 -7.44
C THR A 38 -2.86 -10.02 -6.88
N ALA A 39 -2.22 -9.14 -7.64
CA ALA A 39 -2.23 -7.70 -7.39
C ALA A 39 -3.64 -7.15 -7.60
N SER A 40 -4.09 -6.26 -6.71
CA SER A 40 -5.41 -5.63 -6.80
C SER A 40 -5.33 -4.15 -6.40
N TRP A 41 -5.96 -3.27 -7.16
CA TRP A 41 -6.02 -1.83 -6.85
C TRP A 41 -7.31 -1.20 -7.38
N THR A 42 -7.58 0.02 -6.93
CA THR A 42 -8.65 0.87 -7.47
C THR A 42 -8.03 1.94 -8.34
N ASN A 43 -8.45 2.05 -9.60
CA ASN A 43 -7.91 3.04 -10.54
C ASN A 43 -8.61 4.41 -10.42
N ALA A 44 -8.17 5.38 -11.25
CA ALA A 44 -8.73 6.74 -11.25
C ALA A 44 -10.22 6.80 -11.64
N ALA A 45 -10.72 5.79 -12.35
CA ALA A 45 -12.13 5.67 -12.72
C ALA A 45 -12.98 4.99 -11.63
N GLY A 46 -12.39 4.63 -10.49
CA GLY A 46 -13.07 3.93 -9.40
C GLY A 46 -13.28 2.43 -9.65
N GLN A 47 -12.69 1.87 -10.70
CA GLN A 47 -12.82 0.44 -11.04
C GLN A 47 -11.86 -0.41 -10.22
N SER A 48 -12.26 -1.65 -9.94
CA SER A 48 -11.36 -2.62 -9.32
C SER A 48 -10.53 -3.31 -10.41
N CYS A 49 -9.23 -3.08 -10.38
CA CYS A 49 -8.27 -3.69 -11.30
C CYS A 49 -7.53 -4.85 -10.64
N ARG A 50 -7.27 -5.92 -11.40
CA ARG A 50 -6.53 -7.10 -10.94
C ARG A 50 -5.54 -7.59 -11.99
N TRP A 51 -4.43 -8.12 -11.51
CA TRP A 51 -3.45 -8.82 -12.34
C TRP A 51 -2.75 -9.91 -11.52
N SER A 52 -2.55 -11.09 -12.09
CA SER A 52 -1.85 -12.20 -11.42
C SER A 52 -0.49 -12.43 -12.05
N GLY A 53 0.51 -12.65 -11.20
CA GLY A 53 1.86 -12.97 -11.64
C GLY A 53 2.75 -13.42 -10.50
N VAL A 54 4.04 -13.53 -10.77
CA VAL A 54 5.01 -14.11 -9.84
C VAL A 54 5.59 -13.01 -8.93
N VAL A 55 5.55 -13.25 -7.62
CA VAL A 55 6.19 -12.41 -6.61
C VAL A 55 7.72 -12.49 -6.77
N GLY A 56 8.39 -11.36 -6.63
CA GLY A 56 9.83 -11.23 -6.87
C GLY A 56 10.21 -11.24 -8.35
N SER A 57 9.24 -11.14 -9.27
CA SER A 57 9.52 -10.99 -10.70
C SER A 57 10.28 -9.70 -11.00
N ASN A 58 11.07 -9.72 -12.07
CA ASN A 58 11.87 -8.59 -12.53
C ASN A 58 11.30 -8.04 -13.84
N PHE A 59 10.53 -6.95 -13.78
CA PHE A 59 10.01 -6.26 -14.97
C PHE A 59 11.04 -5.27 -15.56
N GLY A 60 12.10 -4.98 -14.80
CA GLY A 60 13.15 -4.01 -15.12
C GLY A 60 12.76 -2.58 -14.76
N SER A 61 13.46 -1.62 -15.37
CA SER A 61 13.17 -0.20 -15.21
C SER A 61 12.02 0.24 -16.10
N ASN A 62 11.17 1.13 -15.60
CA ASN A 62 10.16 1.81 -16.38
C ASN A 62 10.66 3.21 -16.76
N SER A 63 10.86 3.45 -18.06
CA SER A 63 11.38 4.73 -18.56
C SER A 63 10.40 5.90 -18.44
N ALA A 64 9.10 5.64 -18.30
CA ALA A 64 8.09 6.70 -18.23
C ALA A 64 8.04 7.36 -16.84
N ASN A 65 8.30 6.59 -15.77
CA ASN A 65 8.30 7.11 -14.40
C ASN A 65 9.63 6.95 -13.65
N GLY A 66 10.64 6.34 -14.27
CA GLY A 66 11.97 6.11 -13.68
C GLY A 66 12.00 5.05 -12.58
N GLY A 67 10.93 4.29 -12.39
CA GLY A 67 10.83 3.28 -11.32
C GLY A 67 11.60 2.00 -11.63
N GLU A 68 12.08 1.33 -10.58
CA GLU A 68 12.79 0.05 -10.64
C GLU A 68 11.92 -1.10 -10.13
N TYR A 69 11.54 -2.02 -11.02
CA TYR A 69 10.57 -3.09 -10.74
C TYR A 69 11.24 -4.47 -10.82
N SER A 70 12.43 -4.56 -10.23
CA SER A 70 13.28 -5.75 -10.30
C SER A 70 12.92 -6.85 -9.30
N CYS A 71 12.15 -6.53 -8.26
CA CYS A 71 11.70 -7.45 -7.20
C CYS A 71 10.24 -7.16 -6.81
N ASN A 72 9.29 -7.32 -7.75
CA ASN A 72 7.89 -6.94 -7.52
C ASN A 72 7.32 -7.63 -6.27
N GLY A 73 6.74 -6.86 -5.36
CA GLY A 73 6.20 -7.35 -4.09
C GLY A 73 7.12 -7.20 -2.90
N ARG A 74 8.38 -6.81 -3.13
CA ARG A 74 9.25 -6.31 -2.07
C ARG A 74 8.81 -4.91 -1.69
N CYS A 75 8.62 -4.65 -0.41
CA CYS A 75 8.37 -3.29 0.04
C CYS A 75 9.61 -2.41 -0.12
N GLY A 76 9.40 -1.18 -0.58
CA GLY A 76 10.45 -0.21 -0.87
C GLY A 76 10.91 -0.21 -2.33
N ALA A 77 11.90 0.64 -2.64
CA ALA A 77 12.34 0.82 -4.03
C ALA A 77 13.20 -0.36 -4.54
N GLY A 78 12.80 -0.97 -5.65
CA GLY A 78 13.57 -1.98 -6.39
C GLY A 78 14.04 -3.19 -5.57
N CYS A 79 14.96 -3.99 -6.13
CA CYS A 79 15.61 -5.08 -5.41
C CYS A 79 16.71 -4.63 -4.45
N THR A 80 17.35 -3.50 -4.71
CA THR A 80 18.57 -3.07 -3.99
C THR A 80 18.34 -1.83 -3.13
N GLY A 81 17.17 -1.20 -3.21
CA GLY A 81 16.87 0.00 -2.44
C GLY A 81 16.68 -0.29 -0.95
N THR A 82 16.68 0.77 -0.16
CA THR A 82 16.60 0.70 1.29
C THR A 82 15.20 0.36 1.77
N ALA A 83 15.01 -0.86 2.27
CA ALA A 83 13.84 -1.27 3.04
C ALA A 83 14.30 -2.21 4.16
N LEU A 84 13.64 -2.14 5.32
CA LEU A 84 13.98 -3.00 6.44
C LEU A 84 13.55 -4.44 6.15
N GLY A 85 14.47 -5.38 6.31
CA GLY A 85 14.18 -6.81 6.32
C GLY A 85 13.80 -7.45 4.98
N ASN A 86 13.86 -6.74 3.84
CA ASN A 86 13.39 -7.23 2.54
C ASN A 86 12.00 -7.89 2.66
N ALA A 87 11.06 -7.18 3.26
CA ALA A 87 9.71 -7.68 3.47
C ALA A 87 8.97 -7.81 2.13
N TYR A 88 8.34 -8.97 1.90
CA TYR A 88 7.46 -9.19 0.75
C TYR A 88 6.01 -9.29 1.21
N THR A 89 5.17 -8.40 0.72
CA THR A 89 3.75 -8.35 1.10
C THR A 89 2.84 -8.16 -0.11
N LEU A 90 1.57 -8.53 0.07
CA LEU A 90 0.57 -8.42 -0.99
C LEU A 90 0.28 -6.97 -1.39
N ASP A 91 0.33 -6.03 -0.44
CA ASP A 91 0.06 -4.61 -0.74
C ASP A 91 1.23 -3.98 -1.50
N CYS A 92 2.48 -4.30 -1.10
CA CYS A 92 3.66 -3.92 -1.89
C CYS A 92 3.63 -4.55 -3.29
N PHE A 93 3.17 -5.80 -3.43
CA PHE A 93 3.02 -6.43 -4.75
C PHE A 93 1.96 -5.75 -5.61
N SER A 94 0.83 -5.39 -4.99
CA SER A 94 -0.24 -4.67 -5.68
C SER A 94 0.20 -3.28 -6.12
N HIS A 95 0.94 -2.56 -5.28
CA HIS A 95 1.50 -1.26 -5.60
C HIS A 95 2.48 -1.33 -6.77
N ASP A 96 3.46 -2.24 -6.73
CA ASP A 96 4.49 -2.34 -7.78
C ASP A 96 3.86 -2.66 -9.14
N VAL A 97 2.93 -3.62 -9.16
CA VAL A 97 2.21 -3.99 -10.39
C VAL A 97 1.35 -2.84 -10.90
N CYS A 98 0.59 -2.17 -10.02
CA CYS A 98 -0.19 -0.99 -10.41
C CYS A 98 0.72 0.07 -11.02
N SER A 99 1.80 0.39 -10.32
CA SER A 99 2.73 1.46 -10.65
C SER A 99 3.41 1.20 -12.00
N TRP A 100 3.82 -0.05 -12.25
CA TRP A 100 4.36 -0.47 -13.56
C TRP A 100 3.37 -0.24 -14.69
N PHE A 101 2.13 -0.74 -14.59
CA PHE A 101 1.17 -0.67 -15.68
C PHE A 101 0.60 0.73 -15.93
N ASN A 102 0.59 1.60 -14.92
CA ASN A 102 0.02 2.94 -15.01
C ASN A 102 1.09 4.04 -15.10
N ASN A 103 2.38 3.68 -15.16
CA ASN A 103 3.50 4.64 -15.09
C ASN A 103 3.36 5.60 -13.91
N ALA A 104 2.93 5.09 -12.75
CA ALA A 104 2.60 5.93 -11.61
C ALA A 104 3.83 6.66 -11.08
N SER A 105 3.67 7.93 -10.70
CA SER A 105 4.78 8.76 -10.21
C SER A 105 4.38 9.75 -9.10
N GLY A 106 3.22 9.57 -8.46
CA GLY A 106 2.68 10.49 -7.45
C GLY A 106 2.65 9.98 -6.00
N GLY A 107 3.16 8.78 -5.74
CA GLY A 107 2.99 8.12 -4.43
C GLY A 107 1.51 8.02 -4.05
N ALA A 108 1.15 8.41 -2.82
CA ALA A 108 -0.23 8.39 -2.33
C ALA A 108 -1.20 9.29 -3.13
N SER A 109 -0.68 10.31 -3.81
CA SER A 109 -1.48 11.24 -4.62
C SER A 109 -1.65 10.77 -6.06
N ASP A 110 -1.07 9.63 -6.45
CA ASP A 110 -1.22 9.09 -7.80
C ASP A 110 -2.68 8.69 -8.05
N PRO A 111 -3.32 9.17 -9.13
CA PRO A 111 -4.75 8.94 -9.35
C PRO A 111 -5.07 7.46 -9.62
N ASN A 112 -4.13 6.66 -10.13
CA ASN A 112 -4.37 5.25 -10.42
C ASN A 112 -3.85 4.32 -9.32
N CYS A 113 -2.75 4.69 -8.67
CA CYS A 113 -2.04 3.81 -7.74
C CYS A 113 -1.92 4.36 -6.32
N GLY A 114 -2.44 5.55 -6.02
CA GLY A 114 -2.30 6.20 -4.71
C GLY A 114 -2.92 5.42 -3.57
N ALA A 115 -4.05 4.75 -3.82
CA ALA A 115 -4.66 3.84 -2.85
C ALA A 115 -3.77 2.62 -2.55
N ALA A 116 -3.19 2.01 -3.59
CA ALA A 116 -2.28 0.88 -3.43
C ALA A 116 -0.97 1.28 -2.77
N PHE A 117 -0.42 2.45 -3.11
CA PHE A 117 0.74 3.04 -2.43
C PHE A 117 0.45 3.21 -0.94
N SER A 118 -0.68 3.84 -0.60
CA SER A 118 -1.06 4.11 0.80
C SER A 118 -1.24 2.82 1.61
N ALA A 119 -1.79 1.76 1.00
CA ALA A 119 -1.89 0.45 1.62
C ALA A 119 -0.53 -0.24 1.81
N ALA A 120 0.45 0.04 0.96
CA ALA A 120 1.79 -0.53 1.07
C ALA A 120 2.70 0.21 2.07
N VAL A 121 2.32 1.42 2.51
CA VAL A 121 3.18 2.23 3.39
C VAL A 121 3.41 1.54 4.74
N ASP A 122 2.37 1.04 5.40
CA ASP A 122 2.51 0.38 6.71
C ASP A 122 3.21 -0.99 6.61
N ASP A 123 3.21 -1.61 5.43
CA ASP A 123 3.91 -2.86 5.14
C ASP A 123 5.43 -2.70 5.06
N THR A 124 5.97 -1.50 4.85
CA THR A 124 7.43 -1.28 4.76
C THR A 124 8.15 -1.60 6.07
N ILE A 125 7.58 -1.18 7.20
CA ILE A 125 8.11 -1.49 8.55
C ILE A 125 7.32 -2.65 9.16
N GLY A 126 5.99 -2.64 8.99
CA GLY A 126 5.10 -3.66 9.50
C GLY A 126 5.40 -5.04 8.95
N GLY A 127 5.71 -5.15 7.66
CA GLY A 127 6.08 -6.42 7.01
C GLY A 127 7.30 -7.06 7.64
N ALA A 128 8.34 -6.28 7.96
CA ALA A 128 9.52 -6.80 8.65
C ALA A 128 9.17 -7.26 10.07
N ALA A 129 8.40 -6.47 10.82
CA ALA A 129 7.96 -6.82 12.17
C ALA A 129 7.02 -8.05 12.20
N ALA A 130 6.26 -8.27 11.14
CA ALA A 130 5.40 -9.44 10.95
C ALA A 130 6.16 -10.68 10.43
N GLY A 131 7.47 -10.59 10.20
CA GLY A 131 8.28 -11.72 9.74
C GLY A 131 8.15 -12.01 8.25
N CYS A 132 7.71 -11.06 7.43
CA CYS A 132 7.62 -11.21 5.97
C CYS A 132 8.98 -11.11 5.26
N GLY A 133 10.09 -11.08 5.99
CA GLY A 133 11.43 -10.95 5.41
C GLY A 133 11.79 -12.15 4.53
N GLN A 134 12.33 -11.88 3.35
CA GLN A 134 12.77 -12.90 2.39
C GLN A 134 14.13 -12.53 1.78
N THR A 135 14.78 -13.50 1.16
CA THR A 135 15.94 -13.24 0.28
C THR A 135 15.43 -12.77 -1.08
N ASN A 136 16.02 -11.69 -1.61
CA ASN A 136 15.67 -11.19 -2.94
C ASN A 136 16.12 -12.19 -4.02
N PRO A 137 15.25 -12.54 -4.97
CA PRO A 137 15.63 -13.40 -6.07
C PRO A 137 16.54 -12.65 -7.06
N VAL A 138 17.33 -13.41 -7.82
CA VAL A 138 18.11 -12.89 -8.94
C VAL A 138 17.48 -13.40 -10.23
N ASN A 139 16.53 -12.62 -10.76
CA ASN A 139 15.78 -12.97 -11.96
C ASN A 139 16.23 -12.14 -13.16
N ALA A 140 16.27 -12.77 -14.34
CA ALA A 140 16.41 -12.03 -15.60
C ALA A 140 15.22 -11.09 -15.81
N VAL A 141 15.43 -9.99 -16.54
CA VAL A 141 14.36 -9.03 -16.86
C VAL A 141 13.36 -9.68 -17.81
N VAL A 142 12.10 -9.75 -17.39
CA VAL A 142 10.96 -10.25 -18.19
C VAL A 142 9.76 -9.35 -17.95
N ARG A 143 9.36 -8.60 -18.98
CA ARG A 143 8.18 -7.73 -18.90
C ARG A 143 6.89 -8.56 -18.98
N PRO A 144 5.82 -8.16 -18.27
CA PRO A 144 4.51 -8.81 -18.40
C PRO A 144 4.00 -8.80 -19.84
N SER A 145 3.49 -9.94 -20.30
CA SER A 145 2.83 -10.08 -21.60
C SER A 145 1.30 -9.93 -21.54
N THR A 146 0.73 -10.04 -20.34
CA THR A 146 -0.71 -9.87 -20.06
C THR A 146 -1.00 -8.50 -19.48
N ARG A 147 -2.24 -8.03 -19.64
CA ARG A 147 -2.71 -6.75 -19.11
C ARG A 147 -3.62 -6.96 -17.89
N PRO A 148 -3.74 -5.97 -16.99
CA PRO A 148 -4.72 -6.00 -15.91
C PRO A 148 -6.15 -6.00 -16.45
N ILE A 149 -7.06 -6.61 -15.70
CA ILE A 149 -8.50 -6.58 -15.96
C ILE A 149 -9.13 -5.63 -14.94
N CYS A 150 -9.94 -4.67 -15.40
CA CYS A 150 -10.64 -3.71 -14.55
C CYS A 150 -12.14 -3.79 -14.80
N SER A 151 -12.92 -3.81 -13.71
CA SER A 151 -14.39 -3.81 -13.71
C SER A 151 -14.94 -2.79 -12.74
#